data_AF-A0A800CXP8-F1
#
_entry.id   AF-A0A800CXP8-F1
#
_cell.length_a   1.000
_cell.length_b   1.000
_cell.length_c   1.000
_cell.angle_alpha   90.00
_cell.angle_beta   90.00
_cell.angle_gamma   90.00
#
_symmetry.space_group_name_H-M   'P 1'
#
loop_
_entity.id
_entity.type
_entity.pdbx_description
1 polymer ?
#
loop_
_entity_poly.entity_id
_entity_poly.type
_entity_poly.pdbx_seq_one_letter_code
_entity_poly.pdbx_strand_id
1 'polypeptide(L)'
;MEDHPSVGPSKPFTQAQKRNILTENKAKNNGVIRSDLSGARAVQAQQHTKGVTPPPNDAHIDHIVPRSKGGTNSYSNAQVLTREENLKKGTK
;
A
#
# COMPACT_ATOMS: atom_id res chain seq x y z
N MET A 1 -13.42 3.80 -6.29
CA MET A 1 -13.71 3.58 -4.87
C MET A 1 -14.08 4.90 -4.24
N GLU A 2 -15.17 4.94 -3.48
CA GLU A 2 -15.56 6.14 -2.74
C GLU A 2 -14.95 6.13 -1.34
N ASP A 3 -14.58 7.30 -0.85
CA ASP A 3 -13.99 7.47 0.47
C ASP A 3 -15.05 7.37 1.58
N HIS A 4 -14.67 6.73 2.68
CA HIS A 4 -15.51 6.71 3.88
C HIS A 4 -15.46 8.06 4.59
N PRO A 5 -16.54 8.53 5.26
CA PRO A 5 -16.55 9.80 6.01
C PRO A 5 -15.47 9.92 7.09
N SER A 6 -14.88 8.80 7.50
CA SER A 6 -13.75 8.77 8.45
C SER A 6 -12.41 9.18 7.84
N VAL A 7 -12.33 9.43 6.53
CA VAL A 7 -11.11 9.92 5.87
C VAL A 7 -10.70 11.28 6.45
N GLY A 8 -9.41 11.45 6.68
CA GLY A 8 -8.89 12.71 7.23
C GLY A 8 -7.37 12.83 7.13
N PRO A 9 -6.84 14.03 7.38
CA PRO A 9 -5.41 14.30 7.31
C PRO A 9 -4.63 13.46 8.32
N SER A 10 -3.46 12.99 7.91
CA SER A 10 -2.50 12.24 8.73
C SER A 10 -3.01 10.89 9.27
N LYS A 11 -4.19 10.44 8.86
CA LYS A 11 -4.77 9.16 9.31
C LYS A 11 -4.09 7.96 8.66
N PRO A 12 -3.92 6.84 9.39
CA PRO A 12 -3.50 5.59 8.80
C PRO A 12 -4.63 4.96 7.96
N PHE A 13 -4.27 4.12 6.99
CA PHE A 13 -5.24 3.25 6.32
C PHE A 13 -5.77 2.19 7.28
N THR A 14 -7.09 1.99 7.29
CA THR A 14 -7.71 0.90 8.05
C THR A 14 -7.46 -0.44 7.37
N GLN A 15 -7.63 -1.55 8.10
CA GLN A 15 -7.50 -2.89 7.52
C GLN A 15 -8.50 -3.15 6.39
N ALA A 16 -9.69 -2.55 6.44
CA ALA A 16 -10.67 -2.62 5.35
C ALA A 16 -10.18 -1.86 4.12
N GLN A 17 -9.67 -0.63 4.29
CA GLN A 17 -9.10 0.16 3.19
C GLN A 17 -7.95 -0.58 2.53
N LYS A 18 -7.04 -1.14 3.33
CA LYS A 18 -5.89 -1.90 2.82
C LYS A 18 -6.32 -3.10 1.97
N ARG A 19 -7.32 -3.87 2.42
CA ARG A 19 -7.86 -4.98 1.63
C ARG A 19 -8.41 -4.50 0.30
N ASN A 20 -9.22 -3.44 0.32
CA ASN A 20 -9.82 -2.93 -0.90
C ASN A 20 -8.80 -2.37 -1.90
N ILE A 21 -7.76 -1.67 -1.41
CA ILE A 21 -6.65 -1.16 -2.24
C ILE A 21 -5.95 -2.32 -2.97
N LEU A 22 -5.65 -3.41 -2.27
CA LEU A 22 -5.05 -4.60 -2.89
C LEU A 22 -5.99 -5.32 -3.85
N THR A 23 -7.29 -5.38 -3.53
CA THR A 23 -8.30 -5.96 -4.43
C THR A 23 -8.40 -5.16 -5.72
N GLU A 24 -8.46 -3.84 -5.63
CA GLU A 24 -8.48 -2.93 -6.79
C GLU A 24 -7.19 -3.06 -7.62
N ASN A 25 -6.03 -3.09 -6.96
CA ASN A 25 -4.75 -3.27 -7.64
C ASN A 25 -4.70 -4.62 -8.38
N LYS A 26 -5.14 -5.72 -7.76
CA LYS A 26 -5.27 -7.03 -8.44
C LYS A 26 -6.23 -6.97 -9.62
N ALA A 27 -7.40 -6.35 -9.45
CA ALA A 27 -8.42 -6.25 -10.50
C ALA A 27 -7.88 -5.51 -11.74
N LYS A 28 -7.13 -4.42 -11.53
CA LYS A 28 -6.47 -3.65 -12.60
C LYS A 28 -5.35 -4.41 -13.29
N ASN A 29 -4.73 -5.35 -12.60
CA ASN A 29 -3.54 -6.07 -13.04
C ASN A 29 -3.82 -7.55 -13.32
N ASN A 30 -4.99 -7.88 -13.89
CA ASN A 30 -5.36 -9.23 -14.32
C ASN A 30 -5.21 -10.30 -13.22
N GLY A 31 -5.55 -9.94 -11.97
CA GLY A 31 -5.53 -10.84 -10.81
C GLY A 31 -4.20 -10.89 -10.06
N VAL A 32 -3.15 -10.18 -10.50
CA VAL A 32 -1.86 -10.13 -9.80
C VAL A 32 -1.61 -8.78 -9.15
N ILE A 33 -0.86 -8.76 -8.06
CA ILE A 33 -0.48 -7.49 -7.43
C ILE A 33 0.71 -6.91 -8.20
N ARG A 34 0.65 -5.61 -8.51
CA ARG A 34 1.76 -4.88 -9.12
C ARG A 34 2.04 -3.58 -8.37
N SER A 35 3.31 -3.19 -8.34
CA SER A 35 3.73 -1.89 -7.85
C SER A 35 3.16 -0.79 -8.73
N ASP A 36 2.54 0.22 -8.12
CA ASP A 36 2.06 1.42 -8.82
C ASP A 36 3.22 2.35 -9.22
N LEU A 37 4.43 2.12 -8.68
CA LEU A 37 5.63 2.89 -9.03
C LEU A 37 6.35 2.34 -10.26
N SER A 38 6.63 1.02 -10.29
CA SER A 38 7.45 0.38 -11.34
C SER A 38 6.69 -0.62 -12.20
N GLY A 39 5.48 -1.03 -11.81
CA GLY A 39 4.76 -2.15 -12.44
C GLY A 39 5.31 -3.54 -12.07
N ALA A 40 6.32 -3.62 -11.20
CA ALA A 40 6.90 -4.89 -10.76
C ALA A 40 5.85 -5.77 -10.07
N ARG A 41 5.91 -7.08 -10.32
CA ARG A 41 5.00 -8.04 -9.67
C ARG A 41 5.33 -8.14 -8.19
N ALA A 42 4.32 -7.95 -7.35
CA ALA A 42 4.41 -8.11 -5.90
C ALA A 42 3.67 -9.36 -5.45
N VAL A 43 4.09 -9.94 -4.33
CA VAL A 43 3.38 -11.03 -3.65
C VAL A 43 2.49 -10.47 -2.55
N GLN A 44 1.46 -11.22 -2.19
CA GLN A 44 0.55 -10.80 -1.14
C GLN A 44 1.27 -10.72 0.21
N ALA A 45 1.09 -9.58 0.89
CA ALA A 45 1.55 -9.33 2.25
C ALA A 45 1.32 -10.53 3.16
N GLN A 46 2.39 -11.09 3.70
CA GLN A 46 2.30 -12.13 4.73
C GLN A 46 2.16 -11.49 6.11
N GLN A 47 1.41 -12.15 7.00
CA GLN A 47 1.36 -11.73 8.38
C GLN A 47 2.75 -11.83 9.00
N HIS A 48 3.16 -10.78 9.72
CA HIS A 48 4.47 -10.75 10.36
C HIS A 48 4.62 -11.91 11.36
N THR A 49 5.66 -12.72 11.14
CA THR A 49 6.09 -13.80 12.04
C THR A 49 7.46 -13.44 12.60
N LYS A 50 7.61 -13.42 13.93
CA LYS A 50 8.88 -13.04 14.58
C LYS A 50 10.00 -13.97 14.11
N GLY A 51 11.09 -13.39 13.60
CA GLY A 51 12.25 -14.14 13.09
C GLY A 51 12.16 -14.53 11.61
N VAL A 52 11.07 -14.23 10.92
CA VAL A 52 10.92 -14.46 9.47
C VAL A 52 11.06 -13.13 8.74
N THR A 53 12.01 -13.04 7.82
CA THR A 53 12.12 -11.90 6.90
C THR A 53 11.17 -12.13 5.72
N PRO A 54 10.15 -11.28 5.53
CA PRO A 54 9.27 -11.38 4.37
C PRO A 54 10.05 -11.19 3.07
N PRO A 55 9.53 -11.70 1.93
CA PRO A 55 10.21 -11.55 0.65
C PRO A 55 10.34 -10.07 0.23
N PRO A 56 11.36 -9.73 -0.59
CA PRO A 56 11.61 -8.35 -1.01
C PRO A 56 10.50 -7.76 -1.90
N ASN A 57 9.75 -8.61 -2.59
CA ASN A 57 8.61 -8.22 -3.42
C ASN A 57 7.27 -8.27 -2.67
N ASP A 58 7.28 -8.25 -1.34
CA ASP A 58 6.06 -8.22 -0.54
C ASP A 58 5.28 -6.92 -0.77
N ALA A 59 3.97 -7.01 -1.00
CA ALA A 59 3.13 -5.85 -1.32
C ALA A 59 2.87 -5.00 -0.08
N HIS A 60 3.33 -3.74 -0.13
CA HIS A 60 3.12 -2.73 0.89
C HIS A 60 2.14 -1.68 0.37
N ILE A 61 1.34 -1.13 1.28
CA ILE A 61 0.40 -0.04 0.98
C ILE A 61 0.90 1.19 1.71
N ASP A 62 1.11 2.26 0.96
CA ASP A 62 1.66 3.50 1.48
C ASP A 62 0.92 4.72 0.93
N HIS A 63 1.16 5.87 1.54
CA HIS A 63 0.55 7.13 1.14
C HIS A 63 1.32 7.80 0.01
N ILE A 64 0.69 8.35 -1.04
CA ILE A 64 1.37 9.14 -2.08
C ILE A 64 1.98 10.40 -1.45
N VAL A 65 1.14 11.22 -0.82
CA VAL A 65 1.54 12.31 0.08
C VAL A 65 1.73 11.73 1.48
N PRO A 66 2.93 11.81 2.08
CA PRO A 66 3.18 11.25 3.41
C PRO A 66 2.25 11.83 4.48
N ARG A 67 1.90 11.01 5.49
CA ARG A 67 1.09 11.46 6.64
C ARG A 67 1.70 12.65 7.37
N SER A 68 3.03 12.70 7.52
CA SER A 68 3.74 13.82 8.15
C SER A 68 3.57 15.15 7.40
N LYS A 69 3.20 15.10 6.11
CA LYS A 69 2.92 16.27 5.26
C LYS A 69 1.42 16.52 5.08
N GLY A 70 0.58 15.94 5.94
CA GLY A 70 -0.88 16.10 5.89
C GLY A 70 -1.61 15.15 4.94
N GLY A 71 -0.91 14.16 4.37
CA GLY A 71 -1.54 13.16 3.51
C GLY A 71 -2.68 12.41 4.20
N THR A 72 -3.78 12.22 3.48
CA THR A 72 -5.00 11.58 4.01
C THR A 72 -5.00 10.07 3.78
N ASN A 73 -5.83 9.33 4.49
CA ASN A 73 -6.10 7.92 4.18
C ASN A 73 -7.16 7.75 3.05
N SER A 74 -7.33 8.72 2.16
CA SER A 74 -8.17 8.57 0.96
C SER A 74 -7.60 7.50 0.03
N TYR A 75 -8.46 6.78 -0.67
CA TYR A 75 -8.02 5.84 -1.72
C TYR A 75 -7.22 6.54 -2.82
N SER A 76 -7.51 7.82 -3.10
CA SER A 76 -6.76 8.64 -4.06
C SER A 76 -5.32 8.91 -3.62
N ASN A 77 -5.05 8.83 -2.31
CA ASN A 77 -3.71 9.01 -1.74
C ASN A 77 -3.03 7.67 -1.43
N ALA A 78 -3.58 6.55 -1.87
CA ALA A 78 -2.99 5.23 -1.68
C ALA A 78 -2.12 4.84 -2.88
N GLN A 79 -1.02 4.13 -2.60
CA GLN A 79 -0.21 3.44 -3.60
C GLN A 79 0.21 2.07 -3.07
N VAL A 80 0.29 1.09 -3.96
CA VAL A 80 0.86 -0.23 -3.71
C VAL A 80 2.31 -0.23 -4.18
N LEU A 81 3.23 -0.61 -3.31
CA LEU A 81 4.67 -0.68 -3.57
C LEU A 81 5.19 -2.05 -3.18
N THR A 82 6.31 -2.48 -3.77
CA THR A 82 7.09 -3.58 -3.20
C THR A 82 7.76 -3.15 -1.89
N ARG A 83 8.11 -4.10 -1.02
CA ARG A 83 8.86 -3.84 0.21
C ARG A 83 10.14 -3.05 -0.06
N GLU A 84 10.91 -3.40 -1.09
CA GLU A 84 12.13 -2.68 -1.46
C GLU A 84 11.87 -1.21 -1.83
N GLU A 85 10.86 -0.94 -2.66
CA GLU A 85 10.49 0.42 -3.05
C GLU A 85 9.98 1.23 -1.86
N ASN A 86 9.16 0.60 -1.01
CA ASN A 86 8.64 1.22 0.20
C ASN A 86 9.77 1.59 1.18
N LEU A 87 10.78 0.72 1.34
CA LEU A 87 11.96 1.01 2.16
C LEU A 87 12.78 2.16 1.58
N LYS A 88 13.04 2.17 0.27
CA LYS A 88 13.74 3.27 -0.41
C LYS A 88 12.98 4.60 -0.32
N LYS A 89 11.65 4.56 -0.28
CA LYS A 89 10.82 5.73 -0.10
C LYS A 89 10.89 6.27 1.32
N GLY A 90 10.88 5.39 2.33
CA GLY A 90 10.98 5.80 3.74
C GLY A 90 12.31 6.45 4.13
N THR A 91 13.36 6.29 3.31
CA THR A 91 14.67 6.93 3.51
C THR A 91 14.78 8.34 2.87
N LYS A 92 13.70 8.86 2.25
CA LYS A 92 13.64 10.21 1.66
C LYS A 92 12.73 11.13 2.45
#